data_AF-A0A2R6G986-F1
#
_entry.id   AF-A0A2R6G986-F1
#
_cell.length_a   1.000
_cell.length_b   1.000
_cell.length_c   1.000
_cell.angle_alpha   90.00
_cell.angle_beta   90.00
_cell.angle_gamma   90.00
#
_symmetry.space_group_name_H-M   'P 1'
#
loop_
_entity.id
_entity.type
_entity.pdbx_description
1 polymer ?
#
loop_
_entity_poly.entity_id
_entity_poly.type
_entity_poly.pdbx_seq_one_letter_code
_entity_poly.pdbx_strand_id
1 'polypeptide(L)'
;MVHVVVIGAYGSAGSVVADELAGEAGVELTLMDDGEPGGGLCILRGCMPSKEVLSAGAHRFQARHDDRLVGGLPEVDLERTVERKDDHTLGWAGHRREAVHDLAERPNVAFIHDTATFVDDHTVRAGGREFDADYVVVATGSSVDVPDLPGLGQVDYMTSADVLDAAEFPDTGLIMGFGYAGMELAPYLSEAGGMDLTVVEHDDRPIGEADPAFGDAALALYEEHFDVTVPTNCYEQHIEPTDDGGVRLHVEFDDGST
;
A
#
# COMPACT_ATOMS: atom_id res chain seq x y z
N MET A 1 32.37 -21.81 2.74
CA MET A 1 31.71 -20.57 2.35
C MET A 1 30.55 -20.38 3.30
N VAL A 2 30.20 -19.15 3.64
CA VAL A 2 29.00 -18.85 4.42
C VAL A 2 27.82 -18.88 3.45
N HIS A 3 26.81 -19.69 3.73
CA HIS A 3 25.60 -19.76 2.92
C HIS A 3 24.50 -18.89 3.53
N VAL A 4 23.98 -17.95 2.73
CA VAL A 4 22.89 -17.07 3.13
C VAL A 4 21.69 -17.27 2.21
N VAL A 5 20.53 -17.54 2.81
CA VAL A 5 19.25 -17.57 2.09
C VAL A 5 18.54 -16.23 2.26
N VAL A 6 18.03 -15.65 1.18
CA VAL A 6 17.21 -14.43 1.21
C VAL A 6 15.80 -14.76 0.73
N ILE A 7 14.81 -14.66 1.61
CA ILE A 7 13.39 -14.88 1.29
C ILE A 7 12.73 -13.53 1.04
N GLY A 8 12.07 -13.36 -0.11
CA GLY A 8 11.50 -12.07 -0.55
C GLY A 8 12.47 -11.24 -1.38
N ALA A 9 13.21 -11.89 -2.30
CA ALA A 9 14.29 -11.28 -3.08
C ALA A 9 13.85 -10.12 -3.98
N TYR A 10 12.60 -10.09 -4.47
CA TYR A 10 12.11 -8.97 -5.28
C TYR A 10 11.73 -7.75 -4.43
N GLY A 11 11.43 -7.94 -3.14
CA GLY A 11 11.09 -6.86 -2.21
C GLY A 11 12.23 -5.87 -1.97
N SER A 12 11.91 -4.67 -1.46
CA SER A 12 12.89 -3.59 -1.24
C SER A 12 14.08 -4.03 -0.39
N ALA A 13 13.82 -4.70 0.74
CA ALA A 13 14.86 -5.18 1.63
C ALA A 13 15.65 -6.36 1.03
N GLY A 14 14.94 -7.36 0.49
CA GLY A 14 15.57 -8.55 -0.07
C GLY A 14 16.51 -8.24 -1.25
N SER A 15 16.11 -7.34 -2.15
CA SER A 15 16.95 -6.98 -3.29
C SER A 15 18.24 -6.26 -2.89
N VAL A 16 18.18 -5.40 -1.86
CA VAL A 16 19.35 -4.65 -1.37
C VAL A 16 20.32 -5.61 -0.70
N VAL A 17 19.83 -6.49 0.17
CA VAL A 17 20.66 -7.53 0.80
C VAL A 17 21.29 -8.44 -0.24
N ALA A 18 20.53 -8.85 -1.26
CA ALA A 18 21.03 -9.68 -2.34
C ALA A 18 22.17 -9.01 -3.11
N ASP A 19 22.02 -7.74 -3.48
CA ASP A 19 23.05 -6.98 -4.21
C ASP A 19 24.33 -6.80 -3.39
N GLU A 20 24.19 -6.41 -2.12
CA GLU A 20 25.33 -6.22 -1.20
C GLU A 20 26.10 -7.52 -1.00
N LEU A 21 25.42 -8.63 -0.68
CA LEU A 21 26.08 -9.90 -0.38
C LEU A 21 26.60 -10.64 -1.62
N ALA A 22 26.05 -10.38 -2.81
CA ALA A 22 26.47 -11.07 -4.02
C ALA A 22 27.92 -10.77 -4.42
N GLY A 23 28.50 -9.67 -3.94
CA GLY A 23 29.90 -9.30 -4.15
C GLY A 23 30.86 -9.80 -3.08
N GLU A 24 30.36 -10.34 -1.97
CA GLU A 24 31.16 -10.66 -0.80
C GLU A 24 31.95 -11.97 -0.96
N ALA A 25 33.25 -11.89 -0.67
CA ALA A 25 34.14 -13.03 -0.84
C ALA A 25 33.83 -14.13 0.18
N GLY A 26 33.60 -15.35 -0.31
CA GLY A 26 33.31 -16.51 0.53
C GLY A 26 31.84 -16.61 0.96
N VAL A 27 30.94 -15.82 0.37
CA VAL A 27 29.48 -15.93 0.52
C VAL A 27 28.87 -16.66 -0.67
N GLU A 28 28.02 -17.63 -0.37
CA GLU A 28 27.10 -18.27 -1.31
C GLU A 28 25.68 -17.79 -1.00
N LEU A 29 24.92 -17.41 -2.03
CA LEU A 29 23.56 -16.90 -1.88
C LEU A 29 22.54 -17.81 -2.55
N THR A 30 21.43 -18.04 -1.85
CA THR A 30 20.20 -18.54 -2.46
C THR A 30 19.10 -17.51 -2.27
N LEU A 31 18.69 -16.88 -3.35
CA LEU A 31 17.59 -15.92 -3.42
C LEU A 31 16.28 -16.69 -3.67
N MET A 32 15.22 -16.36 -2.94
CA MET A 32 13.90 -16.99 -3.05
C MET A 32 12.82 -15.92 -3.10
N ASP A 33 11.89 -16.04 -4.05
CA ASP A 33 10.71 -15.19 -4.15
C ASP A 33 9.68 -15.91 -5.03
N ASP A 34 8.39 -15.66 -4.85
CA ASP A 34 7.29 -16.25 -5.63
C ASP A 34 6.43 -15.18 -6.34
N GLY A 35 6.81 -13.91 -6.23
CA GLY A 35 6.05 -12.81 -6.78
C GLY A 35 5.92 -12.89 -8.30
N GLU A 36 4.69 -12.73 -8.79
CA GLU A 36 4.34 -12.52 -10.19
C GLU A 36 3.55 -11.18 -10.29
N PRO A 37 3.98 -10.21 -11.12
CA PRO A 37 5.11 -10.31 -12.03
C PRO A 37 6.46 -10.35 -11.32
N GLY A 38 6.55 -9.92 -10.07
CA GLY A 38 7.80 -9.71 -9.31
C GLY A 38 8.16 -8.23 -9.28
N GLY A 39 8.57 -7.72 -8.11
CA GLY A 39 8.83 -6.28 -7.88
C GLY A 39 8.56 -5.81 -6.45
N GLY A 40 7.81 -6.61 -5.68
CA GLY A 40 7.47 -6.32 -4.29
C GLY A 40 6.37 -5.25 -4.13
N LEU A 41 5.84 -5.14 -2.92
CA LEU A 41 4.70 -4.27 -2.59
C LEU A 41 4.97 -2.79 -2.90
N CYS A 42 6.15 -2.28 -2.54
CA CYS A 42 6.49 -0.86 -2.72
C CYS A 42 6.32 -0.40 -4.18
N ILE A 43 6.78 -1.23 -5.12
CA ILE A 43 6.70 -0.93 -6.55
C ILE A 43 5.29 -1.21 -7.07
N LEU A 44 4.68 -2.34 -6.74
CA LEU A 44 3.48 -2.79 -7.43
C LEU A 44 2.17 -2.25 -6.84
N ARG A 45 2.11 -2.02 -5.53
CA ARG A 45 0.84 -1.76 -4.81
C ARG A 45 1.00 -0.78 -3.64
N GLY A 46 2.10 -0.03 -3.60
CA GLY A 46 2.47 0.79 -2.46
C GLY A 46 2.96 2.18 -2.86
N CYS A 47 4.17 2.52 -2.40
CA CYS A 47 4.72 3.87 -2.51
C CYS A 47 4.77 4.37 -3.96
N MET A 48 5.27 3.57 -4.91
CA MET A 48 5.46 4.04 -6.28
C MET A 48 4.13 4.38 -6.98
N PRO A 49 3.14 3.46 -7.05
CA PRO A 49 1.86 3.74 -7.68
C PRO A 49 1.03 4.78 -6.93
N SER A 50 1.09 4.82 -5.59
CA SER A 50 0.40 5.87 -4.83
C SER A 50 0.87 7.26 -5.24
N LYS A 51 2.18 7.47 -5.49
CA LYS A 51 2.68 8.80 -5.82
C LYS A 51 2.33 9.20 -7.26
N GLU A 52 2.12 8.26 -8.17
CA GLU A 52 1.57 8.54 -9.50
C GLU A 52 0.12 9.04 -9.43
N VAL A 53 -0.76 8.36 -8.66
CA VAL A 53 -2.18 8.77 -8.58
C VAL A 53 -2.37 10.03 -7.72
N LEU A 54 -1.62 10.17 -6.62
CA LEU A 54 -1.68 11.35 -5.75
C LEU A 54 -1.26 12.61 -6.48
N SER A 55 -0.33 12.51 -7.43
CA SER A 55 0.09 13.62 -8.27
C SER A 55 -1.08 14.18 -9.10
N ALA A 56 -1.99 13.33 -9.58
CA ALA A 56 -3.17 13.77 -10.32
C ALA A 56 -4.12 14.61 -9.43
N GLY A 57 -4.41 14.13 -8.21
CA GLY A 57 -5.18 14.90 -7.22
C GLY A 57 -4.48 16.20 -6.81
N ALA A 58 -3.15 16.16 -6.63
CA ALA A 58 -2.37 17.33 -6.26
C ALA A 58 -2.39 18.43 -7.33
N HIS A 59 -2.34 18.08 -8.63
CA HIS A 59 -2.48 19.08 -9.71
C HIS A 59 -3.82 19.80 -9.66
N ARG A 60 -4.90 19.06 -9.39
CA ARG A 60 -6.24 19.62 -9.29
C ARG A 60 -6.41 20.49 -8.04
N PHE A 61 -5.93 20.02 -6.90
CA PHE A 61 -5.87 20.79 -5.66
C PHE A 61 -5.13 22.12 -5.84
N GLN A 62 -3.94 22.08 -6.47
CA GLN A 62 -3.15 23.28 -6.76
C GLN A 62 -3.92 24.22 -7.67
N ALA A 63 -4.60 23.69 -8.69
CA ALA A 63 -5.39 24.51 -9.59
C ALA A 63 -6.58 25.18 -8.89
N ARG A 64 -7.23 24.48 -7.95
CA ARG A 64 -8.33 25.00 -7.11
C ARG A 64 -7.90 26.16 -6.23
N HIS A 65 -6.67 26.14 -5.75
CA HIS A 65 -6.14 27.13 -4.80
C HIS A 65 -5.24 28.22 -5.42
N ASP A 66 -5.04 28.21 -6.74
CA ASP A 66 -4.25 29.22 -7.43
C ASP A 66 -5.15 30.34 -7.99
N ASP A 67 -5.11 31.51 -7.34
CA ASP A 67 -5.93 32.68 -7.67
C ASP A 67 -5.63 33.29 -9.05
N ARG A 68 -4.53 32.87 -9.69
CA ARG A 68 -4.15 33.28 -11.05
C ARG A 68 -4.86 32.46 -12.12
N LEU A 69 -5.39 31.29 -11.76
CA LEU A 69 -6.16 30.44 -12.66
C LEU A 69 -7.63 30.85 -12.64
N VAL A 70 -8.23 30.94 -13.82
CA VAL A 70 -9.62 31.36 -14.00
C VAL A 70 -10.36 30.32 -14.84
N GLY A 71 -11.66 30.14 -14.57
CA GLY A 71 -12.50 29.15 -15.25
C GLY A 71 -12.84 27.96 -14.37
N GLY A 72 -13.46 26.93 -14.95
CA GLY A 72 -13.73 25.67 -14.26
C GLY A 72 -12.47 24.84 -14.09
N LEU A 73 -12.41 24.05 -13.01
CA LEU A 73 -11.31 23.13 -12.77
C LEU A 73 -11.42 21.90 -13.69
N PRO A 74 -10.35 21.51 -14.40
CA PRO A 74 -10.34 20.28 -15.18
C PRO A 74 -10.64 19.06 -14.32
N GLU A 75 -11.45 18.14 -14.84
CA GLU A 75 -11.64 16.81 -14.25
C GLU A 75 -10.37 15.98 -14.43
N VAL A 76 -10.12 15.07 -13.49
CA VAL A 76 -9.03 14.10 -13.60
C VAL A 76 -9.54 12.91 -14.41
N ASP A 77 -8.84 12.57 -15.49
CA ASP A 77 -9.06 11.33 -16.23
C ASP A 77 -8.44 10.16 -15.45
N LEU A 78 -9.27 9.45 -14.68
CA LEU A 78 -8.83 8.37 -13.81
C LEU A 78 -8.32 7.16 -14.61
N GLU A 79 -8.98 6.80 -15.72
CA GLU A 79 -8.53 5.74 -16.62
C GLU A 79 -7.11 6.03 -17.11
N ARG A 80 -6.87 7.25 -17.63
CA ARG A 80 -5.54 7.63 -18.10
C ARG A 80 -4.51 7.73 -16.97
N THR A 81 -4.94 8.07 -15.77
CA THR A 81 -4.08 8.11 -14.57
C THR A 81 -3.61 6.71 -14.21
N VAL A 82 -4.54 5.74 -14.16
CA VAL A 82 -4.23 4.33 -13.89
C VAL A 82 -3.37 3.72 -14.98
N GLU A 83 -3.68 3.94 -16.26
CA GLU A 83 -2.86 3.47 -17.39
C GLU A 83 -1.40 3.95 -17.27
N ARG A 84 -1.21 5.24 -16.99
CA ARG A 84 0.14 5.81 -16.84
C ARG A 84 0.87 5.25 -15.62
N LYS A 85 0.16 5.12 -14.49
CA LYS A 85 0.69 4.49 -13.26
C LYS A 85 1.15 3.06 -13.55
N ASP A 86 0.34 2.28 -14.26
CA ASP A 86 0.63 0.88 -14.62
C ASP A 86 1.84 0.77 -15.53
N ASP A 87 1.91 1.57 -16.60
CA ASP A 87 3.06 1.60 -17.51
C ASP A 87 4.37 1.84 -16.76
N HIS A 88 4.40 2.83 -15.86
CA HIS A 88 5.57 3.15 -15.06
C HIS A 88 5.89 2.03 -14.04
N THR A 89 4.87 1.57 -13.32
CA THR A 89 4.99 0.55 -12.27
C THR A 89 5.49 -0.77 -12.81
N LEU A 90 4.95 -1.23 -13.94
CA LEU A 90 5.41 -2.45 -14.62
C LEU A 90 6.83 -2.31 -15.16
N GLY A 91 7.21 -1.11 -15.63
CA GLY A 91 8.58 -0.81 -16.04
C GLY A 91 9.59 -0.88 -14.89
N TRP A 92 9.25 -0.29 -13.73
CA TRP A 92 10.08 -0.35 -12.53
C TRP A 92 10.16 -1.77 -11.95
N ALA A 93 9.03 -2.48 -11.95
CA ALA A 93 8.97 -3.88 -11.52
C ALA A 93 9.84 -4.75 -12.45
N GLY A 94 9.81 -4.50 -13.76
CA GLY A 94 10.69 -5.14 -14.74
C GLY A 94 12.17 -4.97 -14.39
N HIS A 95 12.61 -3.73 -14.16
CA HIS A 95 13.99 -3.45 -13.74
C HIS A 95 14.37 -4.17 -12.44
N ARG A 96 13.46 -4.23 -11.45
CA ARG A 96 13.70 -4.95 -10.19
C ARG A 96 13.94 -6.44 -10.44
N ARG A 97 13.15 -7.07 -11.30
CA ARG A 97 13.29 -8.49 -11.62
C ARG A 97 14.57 -8.77 -12.37
N GLU A 98 14.84 -7.99 -13.43
CA GLU A 98 16.07 -8.08 -14.20
C GLU A 98 17.29 -7.98 -13.29
N ALA A 99 17.32 -7.01 -12.37
CA ALA A 99 18.42 -6.90 -11.41
C ALA A 99 18.61 -8.16 -10.54
N VAL A 100 17.53 -8.76 -10.03
CA VAL A 100 17.61 -10.01 -9.23
C VAL A 100 18.05 -11.21 -10.09
N HIS A 101 17.59 -11.28 -11.34
CA HIS A 101 17.99 -12.33 -12.26
C HIS A 101 19.45 -12.20 -12.71
N ASP A 102 19.93 -10.99 -12.95
CA ASP A 102 21.33 -10.69 -13.28
C ASP A 102 22.27 -11.12 -12.14
N LEU A 103 21.84 -10.96 -10.87
CA LEU A 103 22.60 -11.50 -9.73
C LEU A 103 22.72 -13.03 -9.81
N ALA A 104 21.67 -13.72 -10.24
CA ALA A 104 21.65 -15.18 -10.37
C ALA A 104 22.51 -15.72 -11.52
N GLU A 105 23.04 -14.86 -12.40
CA GLU A 105 24.05 -15.25 -13.39
C GLU A 105 25.45 -15.43 -12.75
N ARG A 106 25.65 -14.95 -11.52
CA ARG A 106 26.91 -15.10 -10.79
C ARG A 106 27.10 -16.54 -10.30
N PRO A 107 28.33 -17.06 -10.29
CA PRO A 107 28.59 -18.47 -9.93
C PRO A 107 28.28 -18.81 -8.46
N ASN A 108 28.19 -17.81 -7.59
CA ASN A 108 27.91 -17.98 -6.15
C ASN A 108 26.48 -17.61 -5.76
N VAL A 109 25.59 -17.37 -6.72
CA VAL A 109 24.20 -16.97 -6.48
C VAL A 109 23.25 -17.92 -7.20
N ALA A 110 22.26 -18.43 -6.50
CA ALA A 110 21.12 -19.15 -7.07
C ALA A 110 19.84 -18.35 -6.85
N PHE A 111 18.90 -18.42 -7.80
CA PHE A 111 17.55 -17.90 -7.62
C PHE A 111 16.53 -19.03 -7.78
N ILE A 112 15.60 -19.11 -6.81
CA ILE A 112 14.49 -20.06 -6.80
C ILE A 112 13.20 -19.25 -6.84
N HIS A 113 12.48 -19.33 -7.95
CA HIS A 113 11.16 -18.71 -8.09
C HIS A 113 10.09 -19.64 -7.50
N ASP A 114 9.96 -19.64 -6.17
CA ASP A 114 9.01 -20.46 -5.42
C ASP A 114 8.85 -19.92 -3.99
N THR A 115 7.75 -20.28 -3.33
CA THR A 115 7.50 -19.92 -1.94
C THR A 115 8.49 -20.67 -1.04
N ALA A 116 9.13 -19.95 -0.13
CA ALA A 116 10.03 -20.54 0.85
C ALA A 116 9.29 -20.93 2.14
N THR A 117 9.68 -22.04 2.77
CA THR A 117 9.14 -22.46 4.08
C THR A 117 10.27 -22.99 4.96
N PHE A 118 10.34 -22.53 6.21
CA PHE A 118 11.26 -23.09 7.20
C PHE A 118 10.89 -24.54 7.51
N VAL A 119 11.88 -25.42 7.47
CA VAL A 119 11.78 -26.82 7.92
C VAL A 119 12.19 -26.92 9.38
N ASP A 120 13.21 -26.14 9.76
CA ASP A 120 13.72 -25.94 11.12
C ASP A 120 14.42 -24.58 11.19
N ASP A 121 15.17 -24.30 12.26
CA ASP A 121 15.79 -23.00 12.52
C ASP A 121 16.80 -22.54 11.44
N HIS A 122 17.37 -23.46 10.65
CA HIS A 122 18.42 -23.18 9.67
C HIS A 122 18.16 -23.75 8.27
N THR A 123 17.16 -24.62 8.13
CA THR A 123 16.81 -25.25 6.86
C THR A 123 15.58 -24.61 6.24
N VAL A 124 15.72 -24.13 5.00
CA VAL A 124 14.62 -23.57 4.20
C VAL A 124 14.31 -24.49 3.03
N ARG A 125 13.03 -24.73 2.75
CA ARG A 125 12.57 -25.47 1.58
C ARG A 125 11.94 -24.53 0.54
N ALA A 126 12.36 -24.67 -0.71
CA ALA A 126 11.77 -24.00 -1.88
C ALA A 126 12.12 -24.80 -3.16
N GLY A 127 11.27 -24.77 -4.18
CA GLY A 127 11.52 -25.45 -5.46
C GLY A 127 11.71 -26.96 -5.34
N GLY A 128 11.07 -27.57 -4.33
CA GLY A 128 11.24 -28.99 -4.00
C GLY A 128 12.62 -29.39 -3.45
N ARG A 129 13.45 -28.41 -3.05
CA ARG A 129 14.79 -28.60 -2.49
C ARG A 129 14.87 -28.02 -1.08
N GLU A 130 15.75 -28.58 -0.26
CA GLU A 130 16.07 -28.07 1.07
C GLU A 130 17.48 -27.45 1.06
N PHE A 131 17.61 -26.35 1.81
CA PHE A 131 18.79 -25.50 1.87
C PHE A 131 19.15 -25.30 3.34
N ASP A 132 20.20 -25.97 3.80
CA ASP A 132 20.83 -25.72 5.11
C ASP A 132 21.68 -24.45 5.00
N ALA A 133 21.33 -23.40 5.75
CA ALA A 133 21.94 -22.08 5.64
C ALA A 133 22.55 -21.62 6.96
N ASP A 134 23.71 -20.97 6.89
CA ASP A 134 24.32 -20.34 8.06
C ASP A 134 23.48 -19.14 8.55
N TYR A 135 22.87 -18.41 7.60
CA TYR A 135 21.99 -17.28 7.87
C TYR A 135 20.77 -17.28 6.94
N VAL A 136 19.64 -16.85 7.47
CA VAL A 136 18.41 -16.64 6.69
C VAL A 136 17.93 -15.20 6.89
N VAL A 137 17.77 -14.48 5.79
CA VAL A 137 17.18 -13.14 5.76
C VAL A 137 15.72 -13.27 5.37
N VAL A 138 14.83 -12.86 6.28
CA VAL A 138 13.38 -12.85 6.06
C VAL A 138 12.96 -11.44 5.65
N ALA A 139 12.68 -11.25 4.36
CA ALA A 139 12.29 -9.98 3.75
C ALA A 139 10.94 -10.09 3.01
N THR A 140 10.01 -10.86 3.56
CA THR A 140 8.70 -11.21 2.95
C THR A 140 7.70 -10.06 2.87
N GLY A 141 8.01 -8.89 3.44
CA GLY A 141 7.12 -7.74 3.44
C GLY A 141 5.91 -7.90 4.37
N SER A 142 4.80 -7.27 4.00
CA SER A 142 3.54 -7.24 4.75
C SER A 142 2.35 -7.44 3.81
N SER A 143 1.20 -7.77 4.40
CA SER A 143 -0.10 -7.81 3.72
C SER A 143 -1.05 -6.78 4.35
N VAL A 144 -2.10 -6.42 3.62
CA VAL A 144 -3.21 -5.63 4.20
C VAL A 144 -3.88 -6.42 5.31
N ASP A 145 -4.19 -5.75 6.42
CA ASP A 145 -5.00 -6.28 7.50
C ASP A 145 -6.45 -5.85 7.27
N VAL A 146 -7.32 -6.81 7.00
CA VAL A 146 -8.76 -6.55 6.81
C VAL A 146 -9.44 -6.84 8.14
N PRO A 147 -10.10 -5.86 8.77
CA PRO A 147 -10.67 -6.04 10.10
C PRO A 147 -11.77 -7.09 10.09
N ASP A 148 -11.86 -7.88 11.17
CA ASP A 148 -12.98 -8.80 11.42
C ASP A 148 -14.22 -8.03 11.88
N LEU A 149 -14.75 -7.19 10.99
CA LEU A 149 -15.91 -6.34 11.22
C LEU A 149 -17.20 -7.12 10.85
N PRO A 150 -18.15 -7.29 11.79
CA PRO A 150 -19.42 -7.92 11.49
C PRO A 150 -20.12 -7.31 10.27
N GLY A 151 -20.46 -8.16 9.31
CA GLY A 151 -21.16 -7.78 8.08
C GLY A 151 -20.26 -7.35 6.91
N LEU A 152 -18.94 -7.19 7.12
CA LEU A 152 -18.01 -6.79 6.05
C LEU A 152 -18.01 -7.73 4.84
N GLY A 153 -18.18 -9.04 5.07
CA GLY A 153 -18.30 -10.03 4.00
C GLY A 153 -19.61 -9.98 3.19
N GLN A 154 -20.52 -9.05 3.49
CA GLN A 154 -21.79 -8.84 2.78
C GLN A 154 -21.77 -7.57 1.92
N VAL A 155 -20.68 -6.81 1.94
CA VAL A 155 -20.52 -5.57 1.19
C VAL A 155 -19.26 -5.64 0.33
N ASP A 156 -19.26 -4.87 -0.75
CA ASP A 156 -18.04 -4.64 -1.52
C ASP A 156 -17.17 -3.60 -0.80
N TYR A 157 -15.88 -3.84 -0.69
CA TYR A 157 -14.91 -2.92 -0.11
C TYR A 157 -13.64 -2.88 -0.96
N MET A 158 -12.88 -1.79 -0.81
CA MET A 158 -11.61 -1.59 -1.50
C MET A 158 -10.48 -1.54 -0.47
N THR A 159 -9.41 -2.27 -0.73
CA THR A 159 -8.12 -2.07 -0.05
C THR A 159 -7.37 -0.91 -0.70
N SER A 160 -6.25 -0.47 -0.09
CA SER A 160 -5.40 0.53 -0.71
C SER A 160 -4.92 0.12 -2.11
N ALA A 161 -4.68 -1.18 -2.36
CA ALA A 161 -4.28 -1.65 -3.69
C ALA A 161 -5.41 -1.48 -4.72
N ASP A 162 -6.64 -1.81 -4.32
CA ASP A 162 -7.80 -1.68 -5.21
C ASP A 162 -8.06 -0.21 -5.58
N VAL A 163 -7.87 0.72 -4.63
CA VAL A 163 -7.96 2.17 -4.89
C VAL A 163 -6.94 2.66 -5.91
N LEU A 164 -5.72 2.09 -5.90
CA LEU A 164 -4.67 2.48 -6.85
C LEU A 164 -4.95 2.01 -8.28
N ASP A 165 -5.79 0.99 -8.45
CA ASP A 165 -6.11 0.38 -9.74
C ASP A 165 -7.50 0.79 -10.26
N ALA A 166 -8.28 1.52 -9.45
CA ALA A 166 -9.62 1.95 -9.79
C ALA A 166 -9.65 3.16 -10.73
N ALA A 167 -10.45 3.03 -11.79
CA ALA A 167 -10.72 4.07 -12.77
C ALA A 167 -12.09 4.75 -12.57
N GLU A 168 -12.85 4.33 -11.57
CA GLU A 168 -14.15 4.88 -11.21
C GLU A 168 -14.35 4.78 -9.70
N PHE A 169 -15.06 5.76 -9.14
CA PHE A 169 -15.40 5.82 -7.72
C PHE A 169 -16.87 6.18 -7.55
N PRO A 170 -17.52 5.75 -6.45
CA PRO A 170 -18.86 6.20 -6.10
C PRO A 170 -18.83 7.67 -5.61
N ASP A 171 -20.01 8.31 -5.53
CA ASP A 171 -20.12 9.70 -5.07
C ASP A 171 -19.70 9.90 -3.59
N THR A 172 -19.81 8.84 -2.77
CA THR A 172 -19.49 8.89 -1.33
C THR A 172 -18.68 7.68 -0.91
N GLY A 173 -17.87 7.80 0.15
CA GLY A 173 -17.06 6.68 0.64
C GLY A 173 -16.74 6.74 2.13
N LEU A 174 -16.45 5.55 2.68
CA LEU A 174 -15.97 5.37 4.05
C LEU A 174 -14.50 4.93 4.01
N ILE A 175 -13.67 5.59 4.80
CA ILE A 175 -12.28 5.18 5.05
C ILE A 175 -12.18 4.71 6.50
N MET A 176 -11.75 3.48 6.71
CA MET A 176 -11.48 2.94 8.04
C MET A 176 -10.02 3.20 8.41
N GLY A 177 -9.80 4.12 9.36
CA GLY A 177 -8.49 4.53 9.87
C GLY A 177 -7.88 5.74 9.15
N PHE A 178 -7.39 6.71 9.93
CA PHE A 178 -6.74 7.93 9.45
C PHE A 178 -5.23 7.95 9.77
N GLY A 179 -4.60 6.79 9.62
CA GLY A 179 -3.16 6.65 9.52
C GLY A 179 -2.61 7.19 8.19
N TYR A 180 -1.30 7.01 7.96
CA TYR A 180 -0.62 7.60 6.79
C TYR A 180 -1.26 7.20 5.45
N ALA A 181 -1.74 5.96 5.30
CA ALA A 181 -2.36 5.50 4.06
C ALA A 181 -3.73 6.15 3.82
N GLY A 182 -4.58 6.21 4.85
CA GLY A 182 -5.88 6.88 4.78
C GLY A 182 -5.73 8.38 4.49
N MET A 183 -4.78 9.03 5.17
CA MET A 183 -4.42 10.43 4.91
C MET A 183 -3.84 10.66 3.51
N GLU A 184 -3.00 9.76 3.00
CA GLU A 184 -2.52 9.89 1.62
C GLU A 184 -3.68 9.76 0.63
N LEU A 185 -4.57 8.77 0.78
CA LEU A 185 -5.60 8.48 -0.22
C LEU A 185 -6.81 9.41 -0.17
N ALA A 186 -7.19 9.97 1.00
CA ALA A 186 -8.38 10.81 1.10
C ALA A 186 -8.35 12.06 0.17
N PRO A 187 -7.23 12.81 0.05
CA PRO A 187 -7.10 13.90 -0.91
C PRO A 187 -7.24 13.46 -2.36
N TYR A 188 -6.71 12.28 -2.72
CA TYR A 188 -6.86 11.75 -4.08
C TYR A 188 -8.32 11.38 -4.38
N LEU A 189 -8.96 10.66 -3.47
CA LEU A 189 -10.36 10.25 -3.60
C LEU A 189 -11.31 11.48 -3.65
N SER A 190 -11.05 12.51 -2.84
CA SER A 190 -11.83 13.75 -2.86
C SER A 190 -11.54 14.59 -4.11
N GLU A 191 -10.28 14.92 -4.41
CA GLU A 191 -9.95 15.82 -5.52
C GLU A 191 -10.13 15.18 -6.89
N ALA A 192 -9.54 13.99 -7.10
CA ALA A 192 -9.56 13.31 -8.39
C ALA A 192 -10.82 12.45 -8.55
N GLY A 193 -11.22 11.76 -7.49
CA GLY A 193 -12.42 10.91 -7.48
C GLY A 193 -13.72 11.68 -7.31
N GLY A 194 -13.67 12.92 -6.78
CA GLY A 194 -14.87 13.73 -6.53
C GLY A 194 -15.75 13.17 -5.41
N MET A 195 -15.18 12.37 -4.50
CA MET A 195 -15.92 11.69 -3.44
C MET A 195 -16.13 12.58 -2.21
N ASP A 196 -17.33 12.49 -1.63
CA ASP A 196 -17.59 12.93 -0.25
C ASP A 196 -17.23 11.79 0.72
N LEU A 197 -16.24 12.02 1.58
CA LEU A 197 -15.62 10.98 2.39
C LEU A 197 -15.96 11.14 3.88
N THR A 198 -16.15 10.01 4.56
CA THR A 198 -16.12 9.95 6.02
C THR A 198 -15.02 9.00 6.47
N VAL A 199 -14.13 9.46 7.33
CA VAL A 199 -13.03 8.67 7.89
C VAL A 199 -13.33 8.33 9.33
N VAL A 200 -13.38 7.04 9.68
CA VAL A 200 -13.51 6.60 11.07
C VAL A 200 -12.12 6.50 11.69
N GLU A 201 -11.88 7.30 12.73
CA GLU A 201 -10.61 7.33 13.46
C GLU A 201 -10.83 6.92 14.93
N HIS A 202 -10.08 5.90 15.36
CA HIS A 202 -10.17 5.33 16.72
C HIS A 202 -9.52 6.23 17.75
N ASP A 203 -8.47 6.95 17.35
CA ASP A 203 -7.74 7.87 18.21
C ASP A 203 -8.41 9.25 18.26
N ASP A 204 -7.93 10.11 19.14
CA ASP A 204 -8.41 11.49 19.25
C ASP A 204 -7.90 12.40 18.11
N ARG A 205 -6.93 11.93 17.32
CA ARG A 205 -6.26 12.62 16.20
C ARG A 205 -5.75 11.63 15.15
N PRO A 206 -5.59 12.04 13.88
CA PRO A 206 -4.82 11.27 12.91
C PRO A 206 -3.35 11.16 13.29
N ILE A 207 -2.70 10.08 12.81
CA ILE A 207 -1.28 9.79 13.07
C ILE A 207 -0.96 9.86 14.57
N GLY A 208 -1.59 8.98 15.38
CA GLY A 208 -1.47 8.99 16.85
C GLY A 208 -0.04 8.95 17.41
N GLU A 209 0.94 8.51 16.62
CA GLU A 209 2.37 8.54 16.99
C GLU A 209 3.04 9.92 16.88
N ALA A 210 2.41 10.89 16.20
CA ALA A 210 2.94 12.23 16.01
C ALA A 210 2.70 13.13 17.23
N ASP A 211 3.36 14.30 17.24
CA ASP A 211 3.07 15.34 18.23
C ASP A 211 1.59 15.76 18.11
N PRO A 212 0.85 15.91 19.23
CA PRO A 212 -0.56 16.28 19.20
C PRO A 212 -0.84 17.54 18.37
N ALA A 213 0.04 18.55 18.41
CA ALA A 213 -0.15 19.77 17.63
C ALA A 213 -0.05 19.53 16.12
N PHE A 214 0.71 18.52 15.69
CA PHE A 214 0.75 18.10 14.30
C PHE A 214 -0.56 17.40 13.90
N GLY A 215 -1.04 16.46 14.72
CA GLY A 215 -2.30 15.76 14.48
C GLY A 215 -3.50 16.72 14.41
N ASP A 216 -3.58 17.68 15.34
CA ASP A 216 -4.62 18.72 15.36
C ASP A 216 -4.58 19.58 14.08
N ALA A 217 -3.39 20.03 13.69
CA ALA A 217 -3.23 20.85 12.48
C ALA A 217 -3.54 20.06 11.21
N ALA A 218 -3.14 18.79 11.14
CA ALA A 218 -3.44 17.91 10.03
C ALA A 218 -4.95 17.69 9.89
N LEU A 219 -5.64 17.31 10.97
CA LEU A 219 -7.08 17.13 10.98
C LEU A 219 -7.82 18.38 10.46
N ALA A 220 -7.48 19.55 11.01
CA ALA A 220 -8.09 20.81 10.60
C ALA A 220 -7.86 21.13 9.11
N LEU A 221 -6.65 20.90 8.59
CA LEU A 221 -6.36 21.10 7.17
C LEU A 221 -7.15 20.15 6.27
N TYR A 222 -7.36 18.92 6.70
CA TYR A 222 -8.08 17.95 5.89
C TYR A 222 -9.58 18.28 5.82
N GLU A 223 -10.20 18.61 6.95
CA GLU A 223 -11.61 19.03 7.00
C GLU A 223 -11.86 20.41 6.33
N GLU A 224 -10.88 21.32 6.38
CA GLU A 224 -10.99 22.63 5.73
C GLU A 224 -10.92 22.52 4.20
N HIS A 225 -10.01 21.67 3.70
CA HIS A 225 -9.67 21.69 2.30
C HIS A 225 -10.30 20.56 1.48
N PHE A 226 -10.63 19.41 2.06
CA PHE A 226 -11.21 18.29 1.33
C PHE A 226 -12.65 18.04 1.77
N ASP A 227 -13.44 17.41 0.92
CA ASP A 227 -14.80 16.97 1.25
C ASP A 227 -14.73 15.70 2.13
N VAL A 228 -14.17 15.86 3.33
CA VAL A 228 -13.85 14.80 4.29
C VAL A 228 -14.43 15.18 5.66
N THR A 229 -15.16 14.25 6.27
CA THR A 229 -15.57 14.31 7.68
C THR A 229 -14.81 13.25 8.48
N VAL A 230 -14.28 13.60 9.66
CA VAL A 230 -13.46 12.67 10.45
C VAL A 230 -13.97 12.58 11.89
N PRO A 231 -14.97 11.72 12.18
CA PRO A 231 -15.27 11.34 13.56
C PRO A 231 -14.06 10.67 14.23
N THR A 232 -13.54 11.29 15.29
CA THR A 232 -12.47 10.77 16.14
C THR A 232 -13.03 10.09 17.40
N ASN A 233 -12.23 9.25 18.06
CA ASN A 233 -12.65 8.37 19.15
C ASN A 233 -13.91 7.57 18.77
N CYS A 234 -13.92 7.05 17.54
CA CYS A 234 -15.08 6.46 16.89
C CYS A 234 -14.70 5.05 16.41
N TYR A 235 -15.52 4.05 16.73
CA TYR A 235 -15.20 2.64 16.51
C TYR A 235 -16.27 1.95 15.68
N GLU A 236 -15.86 1.22 14.65
CA GLU A 236 -16.74 0.41 13.82
C GLU A 236 -17.34 -0.77 14.61
N GLN A 237 -18.68 -0.91 14.57
CA GLN A 237 -19.39 -2.00 15.26
C GLN A 237 -19.95 -3.04 14.29
N HIS A 238 -20.57 -2.58 13.20
CA HIS A 238 -21.19 -3.43 12.18
C HIS A 238 -21.38 -2.67 10.88
N ILE A 239 -21.26 -3.36 9.74
CA ILE A 239 -21.52 -2.79 8.41
C ILE A 239 -22.58 -3.63 7.66
N GLU A 240 -23.48 -2.97 6.95
CA GLU A 240 -24.53 -3.63 6.17
C GLU A 240 -24.72 -2.98 4.80
N PRO A 241 -25.14 -3.75 3.77
CA PRO A 241 -25.54 -3.17 2.49
C PRO A 241 -26.83 -2.35 2.65
N THR A 242 -26.99 -1.32 1.83
CA THR A 242 -28.21 -0.52 1.72
C THR A 242 -29.02 -0.90 0.47
N ASP A 243 -30.32 -0.59 0.46
CA ASP A 243 -31.23 -0.94 -0.65
C ASP A 243 -30.84 -0.27 -1.99
N ASP A 244 -30.12 0.85 -1.94
CA ASP A 244 -29.61 1.62 -3.07
C ASP A 244 -28.20 1.20 -3.52
N GLY A 245 -27.65 0.13 -2.97
CA GLY A 245 -26.36 -0.44 -3.37
C GLY A 245 -25.14 0.19 -2.70
N GLY A 246 -25.35 1.04 -1.69
CA GLY A 246 -24.28 1.55 -0.83
C GLY A 246 -24.05 0.67 0.40
N VAL A 247 -23.38 1.26 1.39
CA VAL A 247 -23.09 0.63 2.68
C VAL A 247 -23.50 1.55 3.83
N ARG A 248 -23.92 0.96 4.95
CA ARG A 248 -24.13 1.66 6.21
C ARG A 248 -23.20 1.09 7.26
N LEU A 249 -22.35 1.95 7.82
CA LEU A 249 -21.50 1.64 8.94
C LEU A 249 -22.15 2.15 10.23
N HIS A 250 -22.30 1.25 11.19
CA HIS A 250 -22.73 1.56 12.55
C HIS A 250 -21.47 1.72 13.40
N VAL A 251 -21.38 2.85 14.11
CA VAL A 251 -20.22 3.21 14.93
C VAL A 251 -20.63 3.43 16.38
N GLU A 252 -19.67 3.36 17.29
CA GLU A 252 -19.82 3.76 18.68
C GLU A 252 -18.70 4.76 19.01
N PHE A 253 -19.03 5.88 19.64
CA PHE A 253 -18.08 6.86 20.14
C PHE A 253 -17.65 6.51 21.57
N ASP A 254 -16.49 7.00 22.00
CA ASP A 254 -15.98 6.84 23.37
C ASP A 254 -16.96 7.28 24.48
N ASP A 255 -17.88 8.20 24.17
CA ASP A 255 -18.92 8.66 25.11
C ASP A 255 -20.15 7.74 25.17
N GLY A 256 -20.15 6.64 24.39
CA GLY A 256 -21.21 5.65 24.27
C GLY A 256 -22.36 6.06 23.35
N SER A 257 -22.22 7.16 22.59
CA SER A 257 -23.16 7.49 21.53
C SER A 257 -22.95 6.62 20.28
N THR A 258 -24.01 6.45 19.48
CA THR A 258 -24.06 5.60 18.27
C THR A 258 -24.71 6.33 17.12
#